data_AF-A0A7K4BFZ6-F1
#
_entry.id   AF-A0A7K4BFZ6-F1
#
_cell.length_a   1.000
_cell.length_b   1.000
_cell.length_c   1.000
_cell.angle_alpha   90.00
_cell.angle_beta   90.00
_cell.angle_gamma   90.00
#
_symmetry.space_group_name_H-M   'P 1'
#
loop_
_entity.id
_entity.type
_entity.pdbx_description
1 polymer ?
#
loop_
_entity_poly.entity_id
_entity_poly.type
_entity_poly.pdbx_seq_one_letter_code
_entity_poly.pdbx_strand_id
1 'polypeptide(L)'
;MIVKDVVCPFCGCLCDDIVVEVEGNRVVAVNNACELGATKLTGEKRMKNPILRDGDEWTDISYDEAIRYAADMLLSAERPLLYGWSGTHGEAQCVGVHMAELVRGVIDNTSSVCHGPSILAIQEVGHPGCTLGVVK
;
A
#
# COMPACT_ATOMS: atom_id res chain seq x y z
N MET A 1 14.87 -11.04 19.15
CA MET A 1 13.56 -11.73 19.23
C MET A 1 13.27 -12.33 17.88
N ILE A 2 12.85 -13.59 17.82
CA ILE A 2 12.45 -14.24 16.57
C ILE A 2 10.93 -14.19 16.44
N VAL A 3 10.44 -13.73 15.29
CA VAL A 3 9.01 -13.76 14.92
C VAL A 3 8.87 -14.64 13.68
N LYS A 4 7.99 -15.64 13.77
CA LYS A 4 7.72 -16.61 12.70
C LYS A 4 6.40 -16.28 12.01
N ASP A 5 6.18 -16.93 10.88
CA ASP A 5 4.92 -16.88 10.12
C ASP A 5 4.52 -15.44 9.75
N VAL A 6 5.53 -14.62 9.41
CA VAL A 6 5.34 -13.24 8.97
C VAL A 6 4.90 -13.25 7.50
N VAL A 7 3.88 -12.46 7.20
CA VAL A 7 3.41 -12.29 5.81
C VAL A 7 4.27 -11.25 5.09
N CYS A 8 4.81 -11.63 3.93
CA CYS A 8 5.61 -10.77 3.07
C CYS A 8 4.72 -9.69 2.40
N PRO A 9 4.95 -8.39 2.65
CA PRO A 9 4.08 -7.33 2.13
C PRO A 9 4.49 -6.85 0.73
N PHE A 10 5.26 -7.61 -0.05
CA PHE A 10 5.86 -7.13 -1.31
C PHE A 10 4.99 -7.35 -2.55
N CYS A 11 4.87 -8.60 -3.02
CA CYS A 11 4.14 -8.94 -4.25
C CYS A 11 2.88 -9.78 -3.96
N GLY A 12 2.12 -10.07 -5.02
CA GLY A 12 0.89 -10.87 -4.93
C GLY A 12 1.07 -12.35 -4.57
N CYS A 13 2.31 -12.87 -4.46
CA CYS A 13 2.54 -14.23 -3.94
C CYS A 13 2.22 -14.35 -2.44
N LEU A 14 2.34 -13.24 -1.70
CA LEU A 14 1.96 -13.14 -0.29
C LEU A 14 2.49 -14.28 0.59
N CYS A 15 3.78 -14.63 0.45
CA CYS A 15 4.40 -15.69 1.26
C CYS A 15 4.21 -15.42 2.76
N ASP A 16 3.77 -16.43 3.50
CA ASP A 16 3.36 -16.34 4.91
C ASP A 16 4.27 -17.13 5.86
N ASP A 17 5.42 -17.60 5.37
CA ASP A 17 6.40 -18.42 6.08
C ASP A 17 7.70 -17.65 6.42
N ILE A 18 7.65 -16.31 6.37
CA ILE A 18 8.81 -15.46 6.60
C ILE A 18 9.18 -15.47 8.08
N VAL A 19 10.48 -15.58 8.37
CA VAL A 19 11.01 -15.50 9.73
C VAL A 19 11.87 -14.25 9.86
N VAL A 20 11.52 -13.37 10.79
CA VAL A 20 12.25 -12.12 11.02
C VAL A 20 12.92 -12.14 12.39
N GLU A 21 14.14 -11.62 12.43
CA GLU A 21 14.86 -11.34 13.67
C GLU A 21 14.77 -9.85 14.00
N VAL A 22 14.33 -9.55 15.22
CA VAL A 22 14.10 -8.19 15.71
C VAL A 22 14.98 -7.90 16.92
N GLU A 23 15.78 -6.85 16.83
CA GLU A 23 16.61 -6.32 17.92
C GLU A 23 16.38 -4.82 18.06
N GLY A 24 16.19 -4.34 19.30
CA GLY A 24 16.03 -2.90 19.55
C GLY A 24 14.92 -2.23 18.73
N ASN A 25 13.80 -2.95 18.50
CA ASN A 25 12.68 -2.51 17.66
C ASN A 25 13.05 -2.30 16.17
N ARG A 26 14.06 -3.02 15.66
CA ARG A 26 14.48 -3.03 14.26
C ARG A 26 14.56 -4.46 13.75
N VAL A 27 14.14 -4.69 12.51
CA VAL A 27 14.38 -5.95 11.80
C VAL A 27 15.84 -5.99 11.37
N VAL A 28 16.60 -6.96 11.88
CA VAL A 28 18.06 -7.11 11.62
C VAL A 28 18.37 -8.26 10.66
N ALA A 29 17.50 -9.26 10.57
CA ALA A 29 17.62 -10.35 9.60
C ALA A 29 16.24 -10.86 9.16
N VAL A 30 16.18 -11.40 7.94
CA VAL A 30 14.98 -11.97 7.32
C VAL A 30 15.36 -13.28 6.64
N ASN A 31 14.67 -14.36 6.98
CA ASN A 31 14.85 -15.68 6.39
C ASN A 31 13.58 -16.07 5.60
N ASN A 32 13.72 -17.00 4.65
CA ASN A 32 12.69 -17.48 3.71
C ASN A 32 12.15 -16.46 2.70
N ALA A 33 12.49 -15.17 2.83
CA ALA A 33 12.13 -14.15 1.84
C ALA A 33 13.05 -14.18 0.61
N CYS A 34 12.49 -13.88 -0.56
CA CYS A 34 13.31 -13.51 -1.73
C CYS A 34 13.95 -12.12 -1.51
N GLU A 35 14.90 -11.74 -2.38
CA GLU A 35 15.64 -10.46 -2.30
C GLU A 35 14.72 -9.24 -2.15
N LEU A 36 13.60 -9.20 -2.88
CA LEU A 36 12.64 -8.10 -2.84
C LEU A 36 11.91 -8.02 -1.49
N GLY A 37 11.49 -9.18 -0.96
CA GLY A 37 10.85 -9.27 0.36
C GLY A 37 11.82 -8.93 1.49
N ALA A 38 13.04 -9.45 1.43
CA ALA A 38 14.10 -9.16 2.39
C ALA A 38 14.41 -7.66 2.41
N THR A 39 14.66 -7.05 1.24
CA THR A 39 14.92 -5.60 1.12
C THR A 39 13.77 -4.75 1.65
N LYS A 40 12.51 -5.14 1.40
CA LYS A 40 11.35 -4.41 1.91
C LYS A 40 11.28 -4.43 3.43
N LEU A 41 11.62 -5.56 4.06
CA LEU A 41 11.54 -5.76 5.50
C LEU A 41 12.75 -5.19 6.27
N THR A 42 13.93 -5.12 5.64
CA THR A 42 15.16 -4.55 6.24
C THR A 42 15.42 -3.08 5.88
N GLY A 43 14.57 -2.46 5.05
CA GLY A 43 14.80 -1.12 4.51
C GLY A 43 14.98 -0.02 5.57
N GLU A 44 15.98 0.84 5.37
CA GLU A 44 16.34 1.89 6.34
C GLU A 44 15.81 3.29 6.00
N LYS A 45 15.42 3.53 4.74
CA LYS A 45 14.91 4.83 4.28
C LYS A 45 13.46 5.00 4.71
N ARG A 46 13.25 5.74 5.80
CA ARG A 46 11.93 5.99 6.36
C ARG A 46 11.66 7.48 6.56
N MET A 47 10.56 7.95 5.98
CA MET A 47 9.96 9.24 6.32
C MET A 47 9.42 9.17 7.75
N LYS A 48 9.91 10.06 8.62
CA LYS A 48 9.58 10.09 10.06
C LYS A 48 8.46 11.06 10.40
N ASN A 49 8.36 12.17 9.65
CA ASN A 49 7.37 13.21 9.83
C ASN A 49 6.68 13.50 8.48
N PRO A 50 5.43 13.97 8.50
CA PRO A 50 4.84 14.63 7.33
C PRO A 50 5.66 15.84 6.92
N ILE A 51 5.64 16.15 5.62
CA ILE A 51 6.35 17.30 5.04
C ILE A 51 5.41 18.15 4.21
N LEU A 52 5.68 19.44 4.14
CA LEU A 52 4.97 20.39 3.28
C LEU A 52 5.98 21.12 2.39
N ARG A 53 5.60 21.31 1.12
CA ARG A 53 6.39 22.11 0.18
C ARG A 53 6.00 23.57 0.29
N ASP A 54 6.98 24.44 0.46
CA ASP A 54 6.83 25.89 0.37
C ASP A 54 7.83 26.43 -0.66
N GLY A 55 7.31 26.87 -1.81
CA GLY A 55 8.14 27.18 -2.98
C GLY A 55 8.96 25.99 -3.46
N ASP A 56 10.29 26.08 -3.34
CA ASP A 56 11.24 25.03 -3.72
C ASP A 56 11.81 24.24 -2.52
N GLU A 57 11.36 24.54 -1.31
CA GLU A 57 11.83 23.87 -0.09
C GLU A 57 10.78 22.92 0.49
N TRP A 58 11.25 21.91 1.23
CA TRP A 58 10.41 20.98 1.98
C TRP A 58 10.70 21.14 3.47
N THR A 59 9.63 21.28 4.26
CA THR A 59 9.73 21.46 5.71
C THR A 59 8.93 20.38 6.44
N ASP A 60 9.41 19.95 7.60
CA ASP A 60 8.68 19.04 8.49
C ASP A 60 7.50 19.79 9.11
N ILE A 61 6.33 19.14 9.14
CA ILE A 61 5.11 19.66 9.77
C ILE A 61 4.46 18.59 10.65
N SER A 62 3.50 18.99 11.48
CA SER A 62 2.74 18.04 12.31
C SER A 62 1.73 17.22 11.49
N TYR A 63 1.29 16.09 12.06
CA TYR A 63 0.20 15.30 11.47
C TYR A 63 -1.11 16.08 11.39
N ASP A 64 -1.45 16.88 12.40
CA ASP A 64 -2.68 17.66 12.40
C ASP A 64 -2.70 18.70 11.27
N GLU A 65 -1.56 19.36 11.02
CA GLU A 65 -1.40 20.30 9.91
C GLU A 65 -1.52 19.59 8.56
N ALA A 66 -0.83 18.45 8.40
CA ALA A 66 -0.85 17.68 7.15
C ALA A 66 -2.24 17.15 6.82
N ILE A 67 -2.96 16.65 7.83
CA ILE A 67 -4.33 16.11 7.68
C ILE A 67 -5.29 17.23 7.31
N ARG A 68 -5.24 18.38 8.01
CA ARG A 68 -6.10 19.54 7.69
C ARG A 68 -5.85 20.04 6.27
N TYR A 69 -4.59 20.23 5.89
CA TYR A 69 -4.23 20.65 4.55
C TYR A 69 -4.78 19.69 3.48
N ALA A 70 -4.58 18.37 3.66
CA ALA A 70 -5.07 17.37 2.71
C ALA A 70 -6.61 17.36 2.63
N ALA A 71 -7.30 17.48 3.77
CA ALA A 71 -8.76 17.53 3.81
C ALA A 71 -9.31 18.78 3.09
N ASP A 72 -8.76 19.96 3.38
CA ASP A 72 -9.19 21.22 2.76
C ASP A 72 -8.94 21.21 1.24
N MET A 73 -7.80 20.67 0.81
CA MET A 73 -7.47 20.48 -0.60
C MET A 73 -8.48 19.56 -1.30
N LEU A 74 -8.81 18.42 -0.68
CA LEU A 74 -9.76 17.47 -1.26
C LEU A 74 -11.19 18.01 -1.30
N LEU A 75 -11.63 18.74 -0.26
CA LEU A 75 -12.96 19.35 -0.19
C LEU A 75 -13.13 20.51 -1.18
N SER A 76 -12.04 21.21 -1.50
CA SER A 76 -12.04 22.32 -2.46
C SER A 76 -11.93 21.86 -3.92
N ALA A 77 -11.59 20.59 -4.15
CA ALA A 77 -11.40 20.06 -5.50
C ALA A 77 -12.76 19.81 -6.19
N GLU A 78 -12.86 20.20 -7.46
CA GLU A 78 -14.06 19.94 -8.26
C GLU A 78 -14.19 18.45 -8.64
N ARG A 79 -13.06 17.76 -8.86
CA ARG A 79 -13.01 16.35 -9.25
C ARG A 79 -11.75 15.65 -8.70
N PRO A 80 -11.69 15.36 -7.39
CA PRO A 80 -10.52 14.73 -6.79
C PRO A 80 -10.33 13.28 -7.26
N LEU A 81 -9.07 12.88 -7.48
CA LEU A 81 -8.66 11.50 -7.75
C LEU A 81 -7.89 10.95 -6.55
N LEU A 82 -8.37 9.82 -6.04
CA LEU A 82 -7.81 9.06 -4.94
C LEU A 82 -7.18 7.78 -5.50
N TYR A 83 -5.88 7.82 -5.84
CA TYR A 83 -5.18 6.75 -6.57
C TYR A 83 -4.14 5.99 -5.73
N GLY A 84 -3.99 4.68 -5.98
CA GLY A 84 -2.88 3.87 -5.45
C GLY A 84 -3.35 2.56 -4.82
N TRP A 85 -3.56 2.56 -3.49
CA TRP A 85 -4.20 1.52 -2.65
C TRP A 85 -3.57 0.12 -2.60
N SER A 86 -2.88 -0.35 -3.63
CA SER A 86 -2.40 -1.74 -3.75
C SER A 86 -1.27 -2.10 -2.78
N GLY A 87 -0.71 -1.13 -2.08
CA GLY A 87 0.38 -1.30 -1.11
C GLY A 87 -0.03 -1.11 0.36
N THR A 88 -1.33 -1.09 0.67
CA THR A 88 -1.86 -0.98 2.04
C THR A 88 -2.78 -2.16 2.39
N HIS A 89 -3.30 -2.18 3.61
CA HIS A 89 -4.21 -3.21 4.13
C HIS A 89 -5.68 -2.86 3.84
N GLY A 90 -6.57 -3.86 3.91
CA GLY A 90 -7.97 -3.73 3.47
C GLY A 90 -8.76 -2.67 4.24
N GLU A 91 -8.53 -2.53 5.53
CA GLU A 91 -9.23 -1.56 6.38
C GLU A 91 -8.94 -0.12 5.94
N ALA A 92 -7.71 0.19 5.54
CA ALA A 92 -7.36 1.49 4.98
C ALA A 92 -8.03 1.72 3.61
N GLN A 93 -8.18 0.67 2.79
CA GLN A 93 -8.91 0.76 1.53
C GLN A 93 -10.40 1.03 1.76
N CYS A 94 -11.02 0.39 2.75
CA CYS A 94 -12.41 0.66 3.14
C CYS A 94 -12.62 2.13 3.55
N VAL A 95 -11.71 2.67 4.37
CA VAL A 95 -11.74 4.11 4.73
C VAL A 95 -11.57 4.98 3.48
N GLY A 96 -10.67 4.59 2.57
CA GLY A 96 -10.46 5.28 1.29
C GLY A 96 -11.72 5.37 0.43
N VAL A 97 -12.50 4.28 0.34
CA VAL A 97 -13.79 4.26 -0.38
C VAL A 97 -14.78 5.25 0.26
N HIS A 98 -14.94 5.22 1.58
CA HIS A 98 -15.81 6.18 2.27
C HIS A 98 -15.35 7.64 2.07
N MET A 99 -14.04 7.89 2.09
CA MET A 99 -13.51 9.21 1.78
C MET A 99 -13.86 9.65 0.36
N ALA A 100 -13.71 8.76 -0.63
CA ALA A 100 -14.05 9.06 -2.01
C ALA A 100 -15.53 9.41 -2.18
N GLU A 101 -16.43 8.71 -1.47
CA GLU A 101 -17.86 9.04 -1.43
C GLU A 101 -18.11 10.45 -0.84
N LEU A 102 -17.48 10.76 0.31
CA LEU A 102 -17.64 12.04 0.99
C LEU A 102 -17.19 13.23 0.12
N VAL A 103 -16.04 13.10 -0.55
CA VAL A 103 -15.49 14.16 -1.42
C VAL A 103 -16.02 14.09 -2.85
N ARG A 104 -16.94 13.16 -3.15
CA ARG A 104 -17.49 12.89 -4.50
C ARG A 104 -16.39 12.70 -5.54
N GLY A 105 -15.31 12.04 -5.12
CA GLY A 105 -14.12 11.80 -5.91
C GLY A 105 -14.17 10.51 -6.74
N VAL A 106 -13.16 10.35 -7.59
CA VAL A 106 -12.87 9.09 -8.26
C VAL A 106 -11.86 8.34 -7.40
N ILE A 107 -12.12 7.06 -7.12
CA ILE A 107 -11.14 6.15 -6.51
C ILE A 107 -10.70 5.14 -7.56
N ASP A 108 -9.38 4.93 -7.67
CA ASP A 108 -8.79 3.94 -8.58
C ASP A 108 -7.51 3.37 -7.96
N ASN A 109 -7.13 2.15 -8.31
CA ASN A 109 -5.92 1.52 -7.79
C ASN A 109 -4.93 1.18 -8.92
N THR A 110 -3.80 0.57 -8.59
CA THR A 110 -2.80 0.23 -9.61
C THR A 110 -3.26 -0.83 -10.62
N SER A 111 -4.45 -1.41 -10.48
CA SER A 111 -4.98 -2.33 -11.48
C SER A 111 -5.17 -1.64 -12.82
N SER A 112 -5.53 -0.35 -12.87
CA SER A 112 -5.74 0.39 -14.13
C SER A 112 -4.50 0.44 -15.04
N VAL A 113 -3.30 0.25 -14.47
CA VAL A 113 -2.02 0.16 -15.19
C VAL A 113 -1.35 -1.22 -15.09
N CYS A 114 -2.05 -2.22 -14.56
CA CYS A 114 -1.54 -3.58 -14.35
C CYS A 114 -2.52 -4.59 -14.95
N HIS A 115 -3.30 -5.29 -14.12
CA HIS A 115 -4.26 -6.31 -14.56
C HIS A 115 -5.66 -5.77 -14.90
N GLY A 116 -5.82 -4.46 -15.08
CA GLY A 116 -7.05 -3.80 -15.51
C GLY A 116 -7.64 -4.41 -16.80
N PRO A 117 -6.84 -4.62 -17.86
CA PRO A 117 -7.31 -5.33 -19.06
C PRO A 117 -7.81 -6.75 -18.76
N SER A 118 -7.18 -7.45 -17.81
CA SER A 118 -7.63 -8.79 -17.38
C SER A 118 -8.99 -8.71 -16.67
N ILE A 119 -9.23 -7.70 -15.83
CA ILE A 119 -10.53 -7.49 -15.16
C ILE A 119 -11.65 -7.28 -16.18
N LEU A 120 -11.41 -6.46 -17.21
CA LEU A 120 -12.38 -6.23 -18.29
C LEU A 120 -12.71 -7.53 -19.03
N ALA A 121 -11.69 -8.31 -19.41
CA ALA A 121 -11.89 -9.61 -20.06
C ALA A 121 -12.69 -10.57 -19.18
N ILE A 122 -12.40 -10.63 -17.88
CA ILE A 122 -13.14 -11.48 -16.92
C ILE A 122 -14.63 -11.12 -16.86
N GLN A 123 -14.96 -9.82 -16.90
CA GLN A 123 -16.34 -9.36 -16.92
C GLN A 123 -17.09 -9.80 -18.19
N GLU A 124 -16.40 -9.97 -19.31
CA GLU A 124 -16.99 -10.37 -20.59
C GLU A 124 -17.09 -11.89 -20.77
N VAL A 125 -16.04 -12.63 -20.38
CA VAL A 125 -15.89 -14.05 -20.75
C VAL A 125 -15.61 -15.00 -19.59
N GLY A 126 -15.59 -14.51 -18.35
CA GLY A 126 -15.39 -15.30 -17.13
C GLY A 126 -13.92 -15.49 -16.70
N HIS A 127 -13.73 -16.14 -15.54
CA HIS A 127 -12.42 -16.32 -14.90
C HIS A 127 -12.21 -17.77 -14.41
N PRO A 128 -11.76 -18.69 -15.27
CA PRO A 128 -11.32 -20.00 -14.81
C PRO A 128 -9.94 -19.86 -14.13
N GLY A 129 -9.86 -20.27 -12.85
CA GLY A 129 -8.63 -20.18 -12.06
C GLY A 129 -8.53 -21.29 -11.01
N CYS A 130 -7.39 -21.37 -10.33
CA CYS A 130 -7.16 -22.26 -9.20
C CYS A 130 -6.26 -21.59 -8.16
N THR A 131 -6.24 -22.11 -6.93
CA THR A 131 -5.33 -21.65 -5.87
C THR A 131 -3.93 -22.21 -6.07
N LEU A 132 -2.90 -21.57 -5.49
CA LEU A 132 -1.49 -22.00 -5.62
C LEU A 132 -1.27 -23.48 -5.28
N GLY A 133 -1.93 -24.02 -4.25
CA GLY A 133 -1.78 -25.43 -3.85
C GLY A 133 -2.32 -26.47 -4.86
N VAL A 134 -3.02 -26.06 -5.91
CA VAL A 134 -3.49 -26.95 -6.99
C VAL A 134 -2.44 -27.10 -8.09
N VAL A 135 -1.57 -26.11 -8.25
CA VAL A 135 -0.49 -26.12 -9.25
C VAL A 135 0.63 -27.04 -8.77
N LYS A 136 1.10 -27.94 -9.65
CA LYS A 136 2.15 -28.94 -9.37
C LYS A 136 3.50 -28.53 -9.97
#